data_AF-A0A975QR05-F1
#
_entry.id   AF-A0A975QR05-F1
#
_cell.length_a   1.000
_cell.length_b   1.000
_cell.length_c   1.000
_cell.angle_alpha   90.00
_cell.angle_beta   90.00
_cell.angle_gamma   90.00
#
_symmetry.space_group_name_H-M   'P 1'
#
loop_
_entity.id
_entity.type
_entity.pdbx_description
1 polymer ?
#
loop_
_entity_poly.entity_id
_entity_poly.type
_entity_poly.pdbx_seq_one_letter_code
_entity_poly.pdbx_strand_id
1 'polypeptide(L)'
;MIKTYDFARNNEDIKNKPFCMNWPVVYIIEDGTSVYIGETNNFYNRTNTHSLDDEKKHLKRIHMITKNDFNSSVIADIESFLIRHFDADNQMVVLNKNGGRGNLLYYQKEFYYSKIPSIWERLLKKRLVTHDLVQIENSDLFKYSPYTSLSDDQLAISEMIIDYIKTKEESISIIDGLPGTGKTVLAMYLLKLLSLYDSLTADDIALVVPMSSLRSTLKSVVKTVKGLKASMVIGPADVVKKNYKILIVDEAHRLRRRVNITNYGSFDKVNKNLELDKNEGNELDWIMKSSRHQILFYDENQSVRPSDVIVEDFYKVKELATVYTLESQHRVAAGINYVNYIKNIFTNMQNGIVHFDNYDSLIIDDFSYLVELINNKDKEVGLSRVVSGYSFEWVSKRDKSLSDITLDGISMQWNTTASNWVNSKNALEEVGCIHTVQGYDLNYIGLIIGKDIDYDFELKKFIVDRDQYFDIKGKATIDSEEQLLEYIRNIYITLSTRAIKGIYFYICNDNMKKYMQQYFDTK
;
A
#
# COMPACT_ATOMS: atom_id res chain seq x y z
N MET A 1 12.35 -27.98 15.45
CA MET A 1 11.69 -27.09 14.48
C MET A 1 10.32 -26.63 14.93
N ILE A 2 9.28 -27.45 15.21
CA ILE A 2 8.10 -27.01 16.00
C ILE A 2 7.64 -28.15 16.92
N LYS A 3 7.67 -27.94 18.25
CA LYS A 3 7.14 -28.90 19.26
C LYS A 3 5.99 -28.25 20.02
N THR A 4 4.98 -29.02 20.42
CA THR A 4 3.76 -28.51 21.07
C THR A 4 3.64 -29.10 22.45
N TYR A 5 3.28 -28.26 23.42
CA TYR A 5 3.09 -28.60 24.83
C TYR A 5 1.82 -27.91 25.34
N ASP A 6 1.29 -28.41 26.45
CA ASP A 6 0.24 -27.71 27.18
C ASP A 6 0.81 -26.44 27.83
N PHE A 7 0.08 -25.34 27.71
CA PHE A 7 0.45 -24.07 28.32
C PHE A 7 0.01 -24.07 29.79
N ALA A 8 0.92 -24.48 30.67
CA ALA A 8 0.69 -24.56 32.10
C ALA A 8 1.93 -24.14 32.88
N ARG A 9 1.69 -23.61 34.09
CA ARG A 9 2.76 -23.29 35.04
C ARG A 9 3.46 -24.57 35.49
N ASN A 10 4.79 -24.51 35.64
CA ASN A 10 5.64 -25.62 36.09
C ASN A 10 5.49 -26.89 35.23
N ASN A 11 5.30 -26.74 33.92
CA ASN A 11 5.19 -27.87 33.02
C ASN A 11 6.51 -28.67 32.97
N GLU A 12 6.53 -29.84 33.61
CA GLU A 12 7.71 -30.72 33.69
C GLU A 12 8.11 -31.29 32.32
N ASP A 13 7.15 -31.44 31.40
CA ASP A 13 7.42 -31.89 30.03
C ASP A 13 8.27 -30.88 29.25
N ILE A 14 8.31 -29.61 29.67
CA ILE A 14 9.16 -28.58 29.09
C ILE A 14 10.53 -28.56 29.78
N LYS A 15 10.56 -28.66 31.12
CA LYS A 15 11.77 -28.44 31.95
C LYS A 15 12.97 -29.28 31.53
N ASN A 16 12.74 -30.54 31.16
CA ASN A 16 13.80 -31.51 30.87
C ASN A 16 14.09 -31.69 29.37
N LYS A 17 13.49 -30.88 28.49
CA LYS A 17 13.68 -31.01 27.03
C LYS A 17 14.87 -30.18 26.53
N PRO A 18 15.56 -30.64 25.48
CA PRO A 18 16.58 -29.85 24.80
C PRO A 18 16.03 -28.49 24.36
N PHE A 19 16.88 -27.46 24.44
CA PHE A 19 16.61 -26.07 24.06
C PHE A 19 15.65 -25.29 24.97
N CYS A 20 15.16 -25.87 26.08
CA CYS A 20 14.16 -25.20 26.92
C CYS A 20 14.71 -24.28 28.01
N MET A 21 15.99 -24.41 28.39
CA MET A 21 16.58 -23.65 29.52
C MET A 21 17.56 -22.55 29.10
N ASN A 22 18.35 -22.78 28.05
CA ASN A 22 19.39 -21.86 27.62
C ASN A 22 19.64 -22.00 26.11
N TRP A 23 18.64 -21.65 25.33
CA TRP A 23 18.75 -21.66 23.88
C TRP A 23 17.79 -20.65 23.24
N PRO A 24 18.20 -19.97 22.16
CA PRO A 24 17.34 -19.09 21.38
C PRO A 24 16.14 -19.85 20.78
N VAL A 25 14.93 -19.47 21.18
CA VAL A 25 13.68 -20.02 20.62
C VAL A 25 12.67 -18.93 20.32
N VAL A 26 11.84 -19.18 19.30
CA VAL A 26 10.58 -18.47 19.09
C VAL A 26 9.45 -19.37 19.58
N TYR A 27 8.39 -18.80 20.14
CA TYR A 27 7.24 -19.56 20.59
C TYR A 27 5.93 -18.89 20.23
N ILE A 28 4.89 -19.72 20.13
CA ILE A 28 3.52 -19.34 19.85
C ILE A 28 2.65 -19.89 20.98
N ILE A 29 1.84 -19.07 21.62
CA ILE A 29 0.86 -19.48 22.64
C ILE A 29 -0.53 -19.22 22.09
N GLU A 30 -1.44 -20.19 22.13
CA GLU A 30 -2.79 -20.04 21.58
C GLU A 30 -3.86 -20.88 22.28
N ASP A 31 -5.13 -20.56 22.02
CA ASP A 31 -6.31 -21.32 22.49
C ASP A 31 -7.30 -21.72 21.38
N GLY A 32 -6.91 -21.52 20.12
CA GLY A 32 -7.71 -21.70 18.91
C GLY A 32 -8.47 -20.44 18.46
N THR A 33 -8.47 -19.38 19.27
CA THR A 33 -9.14 -18.10 18.97
C THR A 33 -8.19 -16.91 19.04
N SER A 34 -7.24 -16.93 19.96
CA SER A 34 -6.27 -15.87 20.22
C SER A 34 -4.86 -16.44 20.20
N VAL A 35 -3.89 -15.63 19.79
CA VAL A 35 -2.50 -16.04 19.64
C VAL A 35 -1.53 -14.97 20.16
N TYR A 36 -0.50 -15.41 20.86
CA TYR A 36 0.64 -14.57 21.26
C TYR A 36 1.94 -15.20 20.76
N ILE A 37 2.79 -14.38 20.15
CA ILE A 37 4.07 -14.82 19.58
C ILE A 37 5.18 -14.12 20.34
N GLY A 38 6.27 -14.84 20.66
CA GLY A 38 7.37 -14.26 21.39
C GLY A 38 8.70 -14.95 21.17
N GLU A 39 9.79 -14.26 21.53
CA GLU A 39 11.14 -14.84 21.58
C GLU A 39 11.67 -14.95 23.02
N THR A 40 12.60 -15.90 23.23
CA THR A 40 13.37 -16.01 24.47
C THR A 40 14.58 -16.92 24.33
N ASN A 41 15.57 -16.74 25.21
CA ASN A 41 16.65 -17.70 25.45
C ASN A 41 16.34 -18.73 26.56
N ASN A 42 15.25 -18.56 27.31
CA ASN A 42 14.84 -19.48 28.38
C ASN A 42 13.33 -19.74 28.31
N PHE A 43 12.98 -20.72 27.48
CA PHE A 43 11.60 -21.10 27.18
C PHE A 43 10.80 -21.51 28.42
N TYR A 44 11.40 -22.29 29.33
CA TYR A 44 10.74 -22.75 30.55
C TYR A 44 10.33 -21.58 31.45
N ASN A 45 11.28 -20.68 31.76
CA ASN A 45 11.00 -19.53 32.60
C ASN A 45 9.97 -18.60 31.95
N ARG A 46 10.09 -18.36 30.64
CA ARG A 46 9.15 -17.51 29.89
C ARG A 46 7.73 -18.08 29.90
N THR A 47 7.58 -19.39 29.78
CA THR A 47 6.29 -20.08 29.89
C THR A 47 5.66 -19.83 31.26
N ASN A 48 6.45 -19.96 32.34
CA ASN A 48 5.97 -19.69 33.69
C ASN A 48 5.56 -18.22 33.89
N THR A 49 6.35 -17.27 33.39
CA THR A 49 6.02 -15.84 33.47
C THR A 49 4.70 -15.54 32.76
N HIS A 50 4.52 -15.99 31.52
CA HIS A 50 3.27 -15.72 30.78
C HIS A 50 2.06 -16.44 31.37
N SER A 51 2.24 -17.60 32.02
CA SER A 51 1.14 -18.31 32.68
C SER A 51 0.51 -17.54 33.85
N LEU A 52 1.20 -16.50 34.35
CA LEU A 52 0.73 -15.60 35.40
C LEU A 52 0.19 -14.27 34.85
N ASP A 53 0.34 -14.01 33.56
CA ASP A 53 -0.10 -12.76 32.92
C ASP A 53 -1.61 -12.84 32.64
N ASP A 54 -2.37 -11.87 33.15
CA ASP A 54 -3.83 -11.83 33.01
C ASP A 54 -4.30 -11.77 31.55
N GLU A 55 -3.51 -11.17 30.65
CA GLU A 55 -3.83 -11.11 29.23
C GLU A 55 -3.54 -12.45 28.51
N LYS A 56 -2.81 -13.39 29.10
CA LYS A 56 -2.33 -14.61 28.41
C LYS A 56 -2.65 -15.92 29.12
N LYS A 57 -2.98 -15.90 30.41
CA LYS A 57 -3.27 -17.10 31.23
C LYS A 57 -4.44 -17.94 30.71
N HIS A 58 -5.30 -17.37 29.87
CA HIS A 58 -6.43 -18.07 29.25
C HIS A 58 -6.02 -18.94 28.05
N LEU A 59 -4.80 -18.75 27.52
CA LEU A 59 -4.28 -19.53 26.41
C LEU A 59 -4.04 -20.99 26.84
N LYS A 60 -4.02 -21.93 25.89
CA LYS A 60 -4.08 -23.37 26.20
C LYS A 60 -2.86 -24.17 25.78
N ARG A 61 -2.24 -23.83 24.65
CA ARG A 61 -1.13 -24.59 24.09
C ARG A 61 0.03 -23.66 23.80
N ILE A 62 1.25 -24.18 23.87
CA ILE A 62 2.47 -23.47 23.51
C ILE A 62 3.30 -24.29 22.51
N HIS A 63 3.72 -23.63 21.42
CA HIS A 63 4.49 -24.23 20.34
C HIS A 63 5.90 -23.63 20.33
N MET A 64 6.91 -24.45 20.59
CA MET A 64 8.32 -24.06 20.56
C MET A 64 8.91 -24.25 19.16
N ILE A 65 9.40 -23.16 18.57
CA ILE A 65 10.07 -23.09 17.28
C ILE A 65 11.57 -22.93 17.48
N THR A 66 12.36 -23.90 17.01
CA THR A 66 13.81 -23.90 17.23
C THR A 66 14.59 -24.75 16.23
N LYS A 67 15.84 -24.35 15.96
CA LYS A 67 16.89 -25.11 15.26
C LYS A 67 18.25 -24.91 15.96
N ASN A 68 19.21 -25.78 15.63
CA ASN A 68 20.57 -25.80 16.20
C ASN A 68 21.44 -24.61 15.82
N ASP A 69 21.01 -23.82 14.83
CA ASP A 69 21.74 -22.66 14.31
C ASP A 69 21.08 -21.33 14.69
N PHE A 70 20.03 -21.34 15.51
CA PHE A 70 19.37 -20.11 15.95
C PHE A 70 20.25 -19.33 16.93
N ASN A 71 20.25 -18.01 16.77
CA ASN A 71 20.84 -17.04 17.68
C ASN A 71 19.78 -15.95 18.02
N SER A 72 20.09 -15.06 18.97
CA SER A 72 19.15 -14.03 19.45
C SER A 72 18.63 -13.12 18.33
N SER A 73 19.49 -12.74 17.36
CA SER A 73 19.07 -11.89 16.24
C SER A 73 18.10 -12.61 15.31
N VAL A 74 18.35 -13.91 15.06
CA VAL A 74 17.49 -14.75 14.22
C VAL A 74 16.10 -14.92 14.84
N ILE A 75 16.02 -15.18 16.16
CA ILE A 75 14.71 -15.39 16.80
C ILE A 75 13.88 -14.11 16.91
N ALA A 76 14.52 -12.96 17.10
CA ALA A 76 13.82 -11.67 17.09
C ALA A 76 13.22 -11.36 15.71
N ASP A 77 13.95 -11.68 14.65
CA ASP A 77 13.49 -11.44 13.29
C ASP A 77 12.41 -12.45 12.85
N ILE A 78 12.54 -13.73 13.23
CA ILE A 78 11.47 -14.73 13.02
C ILE A 78 10.22 -14.37 13.84
N GLU A 79 10.36 -13.86 15.07
CA GLU A 79 9.23 -13.38 15.88
C GLU A 79 8.47 -12.28 15.12
N SER A 80 9.17 -11.23 14.67
CA SER A 80 8.56 -10.16 13.90
C SER A 80 7.91 -10.63 12.60
N PHE A 81 8.55 -11.54 11.89
CA PHE A 81 7.97 -12.20 10.72
C PHE A 81 6.64 -12.87 11.10
N LEU A 82 6.63 -13.71 12.14
CA LEU A 82 5.43 -14.47 12.51
C LEU A 82 4.32 -13.56 13.03
N ILE A 83 4.60 -12.53 13.84
CA ILE A 83 3.58 -11.58 14.32
C ILE A 83 2.84 -10.97 13.13
N ARG A 84 3.58 -10.47 12.15
CA ARG A 84 3.02 -9.83 10.96
C ARG A 84 2.19 -10.80 10.12
N HIS A 85 2.68 -12.02 9.90
CA HIS A 85 1.99 -12.99 9.04
C HIS A 85 0.76 -13.62 9.73
N PHE A 86 0.78 -13.82 11.04
CA PHE A 86 -0.39 -14.29 11.78
C PHE A 86 -1.51 -13.24 11.81
N ASP A 87 -1.16 -11.95 11.96
CA ASP A 87 -2.11 -10.85 11.91
C ASP A 87 -2.82 -10.81 10.54
N ALA A 88 -2.04 -10.98 9.47
CA ALA A 88 -2.55 -10.99 8.11
C ALA A 88 -3.34 -12.26 7.73
N ASP A 89 -2.96 -13.43 8.25
CA ASP A 89 -3.71 -14.68 8.07
C ASP A 89 -5.10 -14.61 8.72
N ASN A 90 -5.23 -13.84 9.82
CA ASN A 90 -6.48 -13.53 10.50
C ASN A 90 -7.31 -14.77 10.93
N GLN A 91 -6.66 -15.92 11.09
CA GLN A 91 -7.28 -17.12 11.69
C GLN A 91 -7.50 -16.94 13.21
N MET A 92 -6.58 -16.24 13.89
CA MET A 92 -6.62 -15.99 15.34
C MET A 92 -6.30 -14.52 15.62
N VAL A 93 -6.85 -13.98 16.71
CA VAL A 93 -6.58 -12.61 17.15
C VAL A 93 -5.18 -12.52 17.76
N VAL A 94 -4.30 -11.73 17.15
CA VAL A 94 -2.93 -11.49 17.65
C VAL A 94 -2.97 -10.58 18.87
N LEU A 95 -2.38 -11.05 19.97
CA LEU A 95 -2.35 -10.34 21.27
C LEU A 95 -1.13 -9.44 21.45
N ASN A 96 -0.14 -9.52 20.55
CA ASN A 96 1.08 -8.72 20.60
C ASN A 96 0.75 -7.21 20.57
N LYS A 97 1.42 -6.44 21.46
CA LYS A 97 1.26 -4.98 21.55
C LYS A 97 2.07 -4.23 20.48
N ASN A 98 3.15 -4.82 19.97
CA ASN A 98 3.98 -4.31 18.89
C ASN A 98 4.35 -5.45 17.91
N GLY A 99 4.92 -5.10 16.76
CA GLY A 99 5.35 -6.05 15.73
C GLY A 99 6.66 -6.78 16.01
N GLY A 100 7.21 -6.69 17.23
CA GLY A 100 8.57 -7.14 17.56
C GLY A 100 9.67 -6.21 17.01
N ARG A 101 10.91 -6.70 16.98
CA ARG A 101 12.09 -6.00 16.44
C ARG A 101 12.36 -6.47 15.01
N GLY A 102 11.62 -5.95 14.03
CA GLY A 102 11.75 -6.36 12.63
C GLY A 102 12.94 -5.73 11.89
N ASN A 103 13.20 -6.19 10.66
CA ASN A 103 14.23 -5.68 9.74
C ASN A 103 15.68 -5.67 10.24
N LEU A 104 16.03 -6.54 11.21
CA LEU A 104 17.39 -6.61 11.72
C LEU A 104 18.39 -6.99 10.61
N LEU A 105 19.51 -6.27 10.51
CA LEU A 105 20.68 -6.69 9.72
C LEU A 105 21.58 -7.55 10.61
N TYR A 106 21.84 -8.79 10.19
CA TYR A 106 22.70 -9.70 10.93
C TYR A 106 23.39 -10.71 10.01
N TYR A 107 24.47 -11.28 10.53
CA TYR A 107 25.29 -12.24 9.80
C TYR A 107 24.45 -13.42 9.29
N GLN A 108 24.61 -13.74 7.99
CA GLN A 108 23.90 -14.83 7.29
C GLN A 108 22.36 -14.71 7.27
N LYS A 109 21.79 -13.50 7.34
CA LYS A 109 20.34 -13.27 7.27
C LYS A 109 19.64 -14.08 6.18
N GLU A 110 20.10 -14.02 4.94
CA GLU A 110 19.51 -14.74 3.80
C GLU A 110 19.43 -16.27 4.03
N PHE A 111 20.48 -16.85 4.61
CA PHE A 111 20.51 -18.27 4.95
C PHE A 111 19.42 -18.62 5.99
N TYR A 112 19.14 -17.76 6.96
CA TYR A 112 18.05 -17.97 7.91
C TYR A 112 16.67 -17.71 7.30
N TYR A 113 16.52 -16.68 6.47
CA TYR A 113 15.29 -16.39 5.74
C TYR A 113 14.87 -17.55 4.82
N SER A 114 15.82 -18.22 4.18
CA SER A 114 15.54 -19.40 3.35
C SER A 114 14.81 -20.52 4.09
N LYS A 115 14.84 -20.52 5.43
CA LYS A 115 14.17 -21.51 6.29
C LYS A 115 12.73 -21.14 6.61
N ILE A 116 12.33 -19.88 6.49
CA ILE A 116 11.00 -19.38 6.83
C ILE A 116 9.88 -20.14 6.10
N PRO A 117 9.95 -20.40 4.78
CA PRO A 117 8.92 -21.16 4.07
C PRO A 117 8.65 -22.52 4.71
N SER A 118 9.71 -23.23 5.14
CA SER A 118 9.58 -24.53 5.80
C SER A 118 9.03 -24.44 7.24
N ILE A 119 9.18 -23.30 7.92
CA ILE A 119 8.52 -23.04 9.20
C ILE A 119 7.03 -22.83 8.95
N TRP A 120 6.68 -21.98 7.98
CA TRP A 120 5.30 -21.64 7.62
C TRP A 120 4.49 -22.87 7.18
N GLU A 121 5.05 -23.71 6.32
CA GLU A 121 4.42 -24.96 5.87
C GLU A 121 4.07 -25.90 7.05
N ARG A 122 4.90 -25.92 8.09
CA ARG A 122 4.62 -26.70 9.30
C ARG A 122 3.51 -26.08 10.15
N LEU A 123 3.40 -24.76 10.17
CA LEU A 123 2.30 -24.05 10.85
C LEU A 123 0.97 -24.34 10.14
N LEU A 124 0.95 -24.33 8.80
CA LEU A 124 -0.19 -24.75 7.98
C LEU A 124 -0.62 -26.19 8.28
N LYS A 125 0.33 -27.14 8.27
CA LYS A 125 0.04 -28.55 8.60
C LYS A 125 -0.51 -28.73 10.02
N LYS A 126 -0.12 -27.86 10.95
CA LYS A 126 -0.62 -27.83 12.32
C LYS A 126 -1.95 -27.07 12.48
N ARG A 127 -2.46 -26.47 11.40
CA ARG A 127 -3.67 -25.63 11.39
C ARG A 127 -3.58 -24.44 12.36
N LEU A 128 -2.36 -23.91 12.54
CA LEU A 128 -2.15 -22.66 13.29
C LEU A 128 -2.34 -21.43 12.40
N VAL A 129 -2.27 -21.63 11.08
CA VAL A 129 -2.54 -20.64 10.03
C VAL A 129 -3.28 -21.34 8.90
N THR A 130 -3.94 -20.58 8.03
CA THR A 130 -4.80 -21.13 6.95
C THR A 130 -4.35 -20.78 5.54
N HIS A 131 -3.60 -19.70 5.36
CA HIS A 131 -3.14 -19.22 4.05
C HIS A 131 -1.63 -19.46 3.86
N ASP A 132 -1.23 -19.72 2.62
CA ASP A 132 0.19 -19.77 2.27
C ASP A 132 0.84 -18.37 2.26
N LEU A 133 2.17 -18.33 2.16
CA LEU A 133 2.92 -17.06 2.20
C LEU A 133 2.55 -16.14 1.05
N VAL A 134 2.34 -16.68 -0.17
CA VAL A 134 2.02 -15.86 -1.34
C VAL A 134 0.64 -15.23 -1.18
N GLN A 135 -0.34 -16.00 -0.68
CA GLN A 135 -1.67 -15.49 -0.37
C GLN A 135 -1.63 -14.39 0.69
N ILE A 136 -0.83 -14.57 1.73
CA ILE A 136 -0.68 -13.57 2.81
C ILE A 136 0.00 -12.32 2.30
N GLU A 137 1.17 -12.43 1.67
CA GLU A 137 1.95 -11.29 1.18
C GLU A 137 1.18 -10.45 0.15
N ASN A 138 0.30 -11.09 -0.63
CA ASN A 138 -0.58 -10.43 -1.58
C ASN A 138 -1.84 -9.80 -0.94
N SER A 139 -2.17 -10.16 0.30
CA SER A 139 -3.38 -9.68 0.98
C SER A 139 -3.28 -8.22 1.42
N ASP A 140 -4.40 -7.52 1.39
CA ASP A 140 -4.51 -6.15 1.90
C ASP A 140 -4.20 -6.08 3.41
N LEU A 141 -4.55 -7.13 4.17
CA LEU A 141 -4.25 -7.23 5.60
C LEU A 141 -2.74 -7.21 5.86
N PHE A 142 -1.95 -7.88 5.02
CA PHE A 142 -0.49 -7.88 5.15
C PHE A 142 0.15 -6.57 4.72
N LYS A 143 -0.32 -5.98 3.62
CA LYS A 143 0.22 -4.75 3.04
C LYS A 143 0.04 -3.55 3.98
N TYR A 144 -1.14 -3.45 4.61
CA TYR A 144 -1.50 -2.34 5.48
C TYR A 144 -1.49 -2.69 6.96
N SER A 145 -0.92 -3.84 7.34
CA SER A 145 -0.85 -4.24 8.74
C SER A 145 -0.12 -3.16 9.54
N PRO A 146 -0.67 -2.71 10.69
CA PRO A 146 0.00 -1.76 11.57
C PRO A 146 1.24 -2.36 12.24
N TYR A 147 1.46 -3.67 12.12
CA TYR A 147 2.64 -4.37 12.61
C TYR A 147 3.79 -4.41 11.59
N THR A 148 3.60 -3.80 10.41
CA THR A 148 4.67 -3.62 9.44
C THR A 148 5.80 -2.81 10.06
N SER A 149 7.03 -3.31 9.93
CA SER A 149 8.21 -2.59 10.39
C SER A 149 8.38 -1.32 9.57
N LEU A 150 8.46 -0.19 10.26
CA LEU A 150 8.77 1.09 9.66
C LEU A 150 10.26 1.20 9.34
N SER A 151 10.60 2.01 8.34
CA SER A 151 11.98 2.44 8.11
C SER A 151 12.45 3.45 9.16
N ASP A 152 13.76 3.70 9.22
CA ASP A 152 14.35 4.64 10.18
C ASP A 152 13.80 6.06 10.00
N ASP A 153 13.62 6.53 8.75
CA ASP A 153 12.99 7.82 8.46
C ASP A 153 11.51 7.87 8.88
N GLN A 154 10.75 6.80 8.63
CA GLN A 154 9.36 6.71 9.08
C GLN A 154 9.25 6.73 10.62
N LEU A 155 10.13 6.02 11.33
CA LEU A 155 10.17 6.01 12.80
C LEU A 155 10.49 7.40 13.34
N ALA A 156 11.55 8.04 12.84
CA ALA A 156 11.95 9.37 13.26
C ALA A 156 10.84 10.41 13.03
N ILE A 157 10.22 10.40 11.84
CA ILE A 157 9.09 11.28 11.51
C ILE A 157 7.90 11.01 12.45
N SER A 158 7.61 9.74 12.75
CA SER A 158 6.51 9.40 13.67
C SER A 158 6.74 9.98 15.07
N GLU A 159 7.97 9.92 15.58
CA GLU A 159 8.33 10.48 16.89
C GLU A 159 8.20 12.01 16.89
N MET A 160 8.68 12.67 15.84
CA MET A 160 8.58 14.13 15.69
C MET A 160 7.11 14.60 15.61
N ILE A 161 6.26 13.91 14.85
CA ILE A 161 4.83 14.25 14.74
C ILE A 161 4.15 14.12 16.11
N ILE A 162 4.45 13.04 16.84
CA ILE A 162 3.88 12.81 18.17
C ILE A 162 4.30 13.90 19.16
N ASP A 163 5.58 14.29 19.16
CA ASP A 163 6.06 15.38 20.01
C ASP A 163 5.39 16.71 19.65
N TYR A 164 5.23 16.99 18.35
CA TYR A 164 4.58 18.21 17.86
C TYR A 164 3.11 18.30 18.28
N ILE A 165 2.37 17.18 18.23
CA ILE A 165 0.98 17.09 18.71
C ILE A 165 0.89 17.30 20.23
N LYS A 166 1.87 16.83 21.01
CA LYS A 166 1.86 16.97 22.47
C LYS A 166 2.22 18.39 22.94
N THR A 167 3.05 19.09 22.19
CA THR A 167 3.65 20.37 22.59
C THR A 167 2.89 21.58 22.07
N LYS A 168 2.10 21.43 21.01
CA LYS A 168 1.31 22.51 20.42
C LYS A 168 -0.18 22.36 20.71
N GLU A 169 -0.88 23.48 20.79
CA GLU A 169 -2.35 23.50 20.90
C GLU A 169 -3.03 23.09 19.57
N GLU A 170 -2.44 23.51 18.46
CA GLU A 170 -2.83 23.17 17.09
C GLU A 170 -1.57 22.90 16.27
N SER A 171 -1.64 21.94 15.33
CA SER A 171 -0.49 21.61 14.49
C SER A 171 -0.87 21.05 13.13
N ILE A 172 -0.06 21.41 12.13
CA ILE A 172 -0.19 20.91 10.76
C ILE A 172 1.13 20.23 10.40
N SER A 173 1.06 18.96 10.02
CA SER A 173 2.19 18.19 9.54
C SER A 173 1.90 17.70 8.13
N ILE A 174 2.81 17.94 7.19
CA ILE A 174 2.74 17.39 5.83
C ILE A 174 3.87 16.37 5.68
N ILE A 175 3.54 15.18 5.20
CA ILE A 175 4.48 14.11 4.91
C ILE A 175 4.50 13.94 3.39
N ASP A 176 5.52 14.52 2.77
CA ASP A 176 5.81 14.34 1.36
C ASP A 176 6.50 12.99 1.16
N GLY A 177 6.11 12.27 0.12
CA GLY A 177 6.81 11.04 -0.25
C GLY A 177 6.41 10.58 -1.63
N LEU A 178 7.34 9.96 -2.35
CA LEU A 178 7.08 9.40 -3.67
C LEU A 178 6.19 8.14 -3.59
N PRO A 179 5.70 7.61 -4.72
CA PRO A 179 4.96 6.36 -4.74
C PRO A 179 5.78 5.22 -4.12
N GLY A 180 5.19 4.52 -3.15
CA GLY A 180 5.82 3.36 -2.51
C GLY A 180 6.76 3.67 -1.34
N THR A 181 6.76 4.90 -0.83
CA THR A 181 7.51 5.26 0.40
C THR A 181 6.80 4.87 1.70
N GLY A 182 5.71 4.09 1.63
CA GLY A 182 5.00 3.59 2.80
C GLY A 182 4.12 4.61 3.54
N LYS A 183 3.69 5.69 2.89
CA LYS A 183 2.77 6.71 3.45
C LYS A 183 1.57 6.10 4.19
N THR A 184 0.81 5.22 3.53
CA THR A 184 -0.35 4.54 4.14
C THR A 184 0.04 3.66 5.34
N VAL A 185 1.20 3.00 5.30
CA VAL A 185 1.71 2.19 6.41
C VAL A 185 2.02 3.08 7.61
N LEU A 186 2.69 4.21 7.39
CA LEU A 186 2.96 5.20 8.44
C LEU A 186 1.66 5.81 8.98
N ALA A 187 0.67 6.10 8.13
CA ALA A 187 -0.64 6.58 8.56
C ALA A 187 -1.36 5.59 9.48
N MET A 188 -1.35 4.30 9.12
CA MET A 188 -1.93 3.21 9.91
C MET A 188 -1.17 3.01 11.24
N TYR A 189 0.15 3.10 11.21
CA TYR A 189 0.98 3.05 12.41
C TYR A 189 0.67 4.21 13.36
N LEU A 190 0.59 5.45 12.85
CA LEU A 190 0.23 6.63 13.65
C LEU A 190 -1.17 6.51 14.23
N LEU A 191 -2.15 6.02 13.45
CA LEU A 191 -3.51 5.76 13.95
C LEU A 191 -3.47 4.78 15.13
N LYS A 192 -2.71 3.69 15.01
CA LYS A 192 -2.55 2.70 16.07
C LYS A 192 -1.85 3.29 17.28
N LEU A 193 -0.72 3.97 17.11
CA LEU A 193 0.06 4.57 18.19
C LEU A 193 -0.75 5.61 18.95
N LEU A 194 -1.45 6.51 18.24
CA LEU A 194 -2.31 7.54 18.82
C LEU A 194 -3.49 6.94 19.60
N SER A 195 -4.05 5.83 19.13
CA SER A 195 -5.14 5.12 19.84
C SER A 195 -4.75 4.54 21.20
N LEU A 196 -3.44 4.43 21.48
CA LEU A 196 -2.92 3.90 22.75
C LEU A 196 -2.70 5.00 23.81
N TYR A 197 -2.91 6.27 23.47
CA TYR A 197 -2.79 7.36 24.43
C TYR A 197 -4.07 7.49 25.27
N ASP A 198 -3.94 7.38 26.60
CA ASP A 198 -5.06 7.45 27.54
C ASP A 198 -5.85 8.78 27.48
N SER A 199 -5.24 9.87 26.98
CA SER A 199 -5.88 11.17 26.80
C SER A 199 -6.77 11.26 25.55
N LEU A 200 -6.74 10.24 24.69
CA LEU A 200 -7.48 10.18 23.43
C LEU A 200 -8.45 9.01 23.46
N THR A 201 -9.64 9.24 22.92
CA THR A 201 -10.63 8.20 22.68
C THR A 201 -10.69 7.84 21.20
N ALA A 202 -11.30 6.71 20.86
CA ALA A 202 -11.48 6.30 19.47
C ALA A 202 -12.32 7.29 18.63
N ASP A 203 -13.06 8.21 19.27
CA ASP A 203 -13.85 9.23 18.59
C ASP A 203 -13.07 10.55 18.38
N ASP A 204 -11.89 10.70 19.01
CA ASP A 204 -11.04 11.88 18.87
C ASP A 204 -10.14 11.85 17.62
N ILE A 205 -9.93 10.66 17.03
CA ILE A 205 -8.97 10.43 15.95
C ILE A 205 -9.68 9.80 14.75
N ALA A 206 -9.40 10.29 13.55
CA ALA A 206 -9.82 9.61 12.33
C ALA A 206 -8.75 9.58 11.24
N LEU A 207 -8.75 8.48 10.48
CA LEU A 207 -8.01 8.32 9.23
C LEU A 207 -8.95 8.64 8.06
N VAL A 208 -8.74 9.77 7.43
CA VAL A 208 -9.49 10.24 6.26
C VAL A 208 -8.86 9.66 5.00
N VAL A 209 -9.67 8.99 4.19
CA VAL A 209 -9.25 8.38 2.93
C VAL A 209 -10.24 8.80 1.83
N PRO A 210 -9.84 9.70 0.90
CA PRO A 210 -10.73 10.18 -0.17
C PRO A 210 -11.25 9.07 -1.09
N MET A 211 -10.40 8.08 -1.35
CA MET A 211 -10.71 6.98 -2.28
C MET A 211 -11.54 5.88 -1.63
N SER A 212 -12.74 5.64 -2.17
CA SER A 212 -13.70 4.69 -1.57
C SER A 212 -13.23 3.23 -1.53
N SER A 213 -12.44 2.77 -2.51
CA SER A 213 -11.85 1.43 -2.56
C SER A 213 -10.84 1.23 -1.42
N LEU A 214 -9.78 2.06 -1.39
CA LEU A 214 -8.76 2.04 -0.34
C LEU A 214 -9.37 2.22 1.05
N ARG A 215 -10.35 3.12 1.19
CA ARG A 215 -11.07 3.33 2.44
C ARG A 215 -11.77 2.05 2.93
N SER A 216 -12.38 1.28 2.02
CA SER A 216 -13.07 0.03 2.37
C SER A 216 -12.09 -1.07 2.77
N THR A 217 -10.95 -1.14 2.08
CA THR A 217 -9.82 -2.00 2.45
C THR A 217 -9.30 -1.66 3.83
N LEU A 218 -8.93 -0.40 4.09
CA LEU A 218 -8.38 0.03 5.38
C LEU A 218 -9.40 -0.14 6.53
N LYS A 219 -10.71 0.05 6.28
CA LYS A 219 -11.75 -0.30 7.26
C LYS A 219 -11.69 -1.77 7.68
N SER A 220 -11.44 -2.66 6.74
CA SER A 220 -11.38 -4.10 6.99
C SER A 220 -10.13 -4.45 7.80
N VAL A 221 -8.98 -3.84 7.47
CA VAL A 221 -7.71 -3.96 8.21
C VAL A 221 -7.87 -3.42 9.64
N VAL A 222 -8.37 -2.19 9.80
CA VAL A 222 -8.56 -1.56 11.11
C VAL A 222 -9.51 -2.36 12.01
N LYS A 223 -10.47 -3.10 11.44
CA LYS A 223 -11.42 -3.93 12.20
C LYS A 223 -10.75 -5.15 12.86
N THR A 224 -9.69 -5.71 12.28
CA THR A 224 -9.01 -6.89 12.83
C THR A 224 -8.02 -6.51 13.94
N VAL A 225 -7.58 -5.26 13.96
CA VAL A 225 -6.59 -4.76 14.92
C VAL A 225 -7.23 -4.45 16.27
N LYS A 226 -6.77 -5.15 17.32
CA LYS A 226 -7.23 -4.93 18.71
C LYS A 226 -7.13 -3.45 19.10
N GLY A 227 -8.23 -2.89 19.61
CA GLY A 227 -8.30 -1.51 20.11
C GLY A 227 -8.67 -0.47 19.06
N LEU A 228 -8.71 -0.83 17.77
CA LEU A 228 -9.19 0.07 16.73
C LEU A 228 -10.64 -0.23 16.33
N LYS A 229 -11.30 0.74 15.71
CA LYS A 229 -12.68 0.60 15.20
C LYS A 229 -12.73 0.99 13.73
N ALA A 230 -13.44 0.23 12.92
CA ALA A 230 -13.66 0.56 11.51
C ALA A 230 -14.29 1.95 11.30
N SER A 231 -14.98 2.50 12.31
CA SER A 231 -15.52 3.87 12.29
C SER A 231 -14.45 4.97 12.32
N MET A 232 -13.20 4.65 12.67
CA MET A 232 -12.08 5.59 12.64
C MET A 232 -11.61 5.88 11.22
N VAL A 233 -11.87 5.00 10.26
CA VAL A 233 -11.54 5.23 8.85
C VAL A 233 -12.75 5.87 8.16
N ILE A 234 -12.60 7.09 7.65
CA ILE A 234 -13.73 7.90 7.17
C ILE A 234 -13.46 8.52 5.79
N GLY A 235 -14.51 9.03 5.12
CA GLY A 235 -14.33 9.86 3.94
C GLY A 235 -14.24 11.35 4.29
N PRO A 236 -13.83 12.20 3.33
CA PRO A 236 -13.71 13.64 3.56
C PRO A 236 -15.02 14.28 4.05
N ALA A 237 -16.17 13.92 3.48
CA ALA A 237 -17.47 14.48 3.89
C ALA A 237 -17.90 14.09 5.33
N ASP A 238 -17.22 13.12 5.95
CA ASP A 238 -17.53 12.66 7.31
C ASP A 238 -16.76 13.44 8.39
N VAL A 239 -15.78 14.28 8.01
CA VAL A 239 -14.97 15.04 8.99
C VAL A 239 -15.79 16.04 9.79
N VAL A 240 -16.90 16.52 9.24
CA VAL A 240 -17.79 17.49 9.90
C VAL A 240 -18.83 16.85 10.82
N LYS A 241 -18.86 15.51 10.92
CA LYS A 241 -19.87 14.79 11.72
C LYS A 241 -19.54 14.77 13.22
N LYS A 242 -18.29 15.03 13.58
CA LYS A 242 -17.77 14.99 14.94
C LYS A 242 -16.68 16.05 15.10
N ASN A 243 -16.37 16.39 16.35
CA ASN A 243 -15.24 17.25 16.68
C ASN A 243 -14.00 16.37 16.88
N TYR A 244 -13.21 16.19 15.82
CA TYR A 244 -11.97 15.42 15.90
C TYR A 244 -10.85 16.27 16.53
N LYS A 245 -10.02 15.66 17.38
CA LYS A 245 -8.77 16.28 17.83
C LYS A 245 -7.70 16.13 16.76
N ILE A 246 -7.62 14.95 16.14
CA ILE A 246 -6.58 14.59 15.16
C ILE A 246 -7.22 14.02 13.90
N LEU A 247 -6.89 14.59 12.75
CA LEU A 247 -7.18 14.02 11.44
C LEU A 247 -5.87 13.60 10.77
N ILE A 248 -5.79 12.30 10.47
CA ILE A 248 -4.75 11.73 9.62
C ILE A 248 -5.36 11.61 8.23
N VAL A 249 -4.79 12.23 7.21
CA VAL A 249 -5.31 12.20 5.85
C VAL A 249 -4.33 11.44 4.97
N ASP A 250 -4.74 10.26 4.54
CA ASP A 250 -3.98 9.50 3.55
C ASP A 250 -4.39 9.92 2.13
N GLU A 251 -3.43 9.87 1.21
CA GLU A 251 -3.62 10.27 -0.20
C GLU A 251 -4.23 11.69 -0.31
N ALA A 252 -3.70 12.66 0.44
CA ALA A 252 -4.26 14.00 0.56
C ALA A 252 -4.39 14.72 -0.79
N HIS A 253 -3.51 14.43 -1.75
CA HIS A 253 -3.58 14.92 -3.13
C HIS A 253 -4.88 14.49 -3.86
N ARG A 254 -5.63 13.50 -3.34
CA ARG A 254 -6.93 13.02 -3.87
C ARG A 254 -8.13 13.65 -3.18
N LEU A 255 -7.92 14.53 -2.21
CA LEU A 255 -8.97 15.42 -1.72
C LEU A 255 -9.52 16.21 -2.90
N ARG A 256 -10.82 16.48 -2.89
CA ARG A 256 -11.53 17.01 -4.05
C ARG A 256 -11.86 18.48 -3.92
N ARG A 257 -11.80 19.18 -5.04
CA ARG A 257 -12.49 20.45 -5.26
C ARG A 257 -13.81 20.21 -6.00
N ARG A 258 -14.62 21.26 -6.11
CA ARG A 258 -15.96 21.22 -6.71
C ARG A 258 -15.94 21.15 -8.26
N VAL A 259 -15.14 20.25 -8.83
CA VAL A 259 -14.93 20.10 -10.28
C VAL A 259 -15.13 18.64 -10.68
N ASN A 260 -15.96 18.38 -11.70
CA ASN A 260 -16.24 17.05 -12.27
C ASN A 260 -16.60 15.93 -11.27
N ILE A 261 -17.14 16.30 -10.10
CA ILE A 261 -17.57 15.36 -9.06
C ILE A 261 -18.97 14.83 -9.34
N THR A 262 -19.33 13.66 -8.78
CA THR A 262 -20.70 13.12 -8.91
C THR A 262 -21.69 13.75 -7.92
N ASN A 263 -21.21 14.13 -6.73
CA ASN A 263 -22.07 14.42 -5.59
C ASN A 263 -22.00 15.91 -5.17
N TYR A 264 -22.26 16.82 -6.11
CA TYR A 264 -22.26 18.27 -5.85
C TYR A 264 -23.15 18.66 -4.67
N GLY A 265 -24.35 18.10 -4.56
CA GLY A 265 -25.28 18.46 -3.48
C GLY A 265 -24.77 18.13 -2.07
N SER A 266 -24.05 17.02 -1.89
CA SER A 266 -23.43 16.71 -0.59
C SER A 266 -22.23 17.60 -0.31
N PHE A 267 -21.46 17.91 -1.35
CA PHE A 267 -20.30 18.80 -1.27
C PHE A 267 -20.71 20.21 -0.83
N ASP A 268 -21.73 20.77 -1.49
CA ASP A 268 -22.26 22.11 -1.20
C ASP A 268 -22.80 22.23 0.23
N LYS A 269 -23.41 21.15 0.75
CA LYS A 269 -23.88 21.10 2.14
C LYS A 269 -22.73 21.19 3.14
N VAL A 270 -21.61 20.53 2.87
CA VAL A 270 -20.44 20.57 3.75
C VAL A 270 -19.77 21.94 3.68
N ASN A 271 -19.57 22.52 2.48
CA ASN A 271 -19.07 23.90 2.34
C ASN A 271 -19.93 24.87 3.14
N LYS A 272 -21.27 24.78 3.01
CA LYS A 272 -22.19 25.64 3.77
C LYS A 272 -22.06 25.44 5.28
N ASN A 273 -21.91 24.21 5.76
CA ASN A 273 -21.75 23.91 7.20
C ASN A 273 -20.45 24.49 7.77
N LEU A 274 -19.41 24.58 6.95
CA LEU A 274 -18.09 25.12 7.33
C LEU A 274 -17.90 26.60 6.96
N GLU A 275 -18.98 27.25 6.51
CA GLU A 275 -18.98 28.65 6.07
C GLU A 275 -17.94 28.93 4.96
N LEU A 276 -17.75 27.96 4.07
CA LEU A 276 -16.87 28.05 2.91
C LEU A 276 -17.65 28.52 1.68
N ASP A 277 -16.97 29.26 0.80
CA ASP A 277 -17.53 29.60 -0.49
C ASP A 277 -17.86 28.33 -1.28
N LYS A 278 -18.96 28.39 -2.04
CA LYS A 278 -19.45 27.24 -2.79
C LYS A 278 -18.48 26.82 -3.89
N ASN A 279 -17.85 27.77 -4.58
CA ASN A 279 -17.02 27.51 -5.75
C ASN A 279 -15.53 27.41 -5.40
N GLU A 280 -15.10 28.07 -4.32
CA GLU A 280 -13.69 28.05 -3.89
C GLU A 280 -13.41 26.98 -2.82
N GLY A 281 -14.38 26.69 -1.94
CA GLY A 281 -14.21 25.73 -0.86
C GLY A 281 -13.97 24.31 -1.35
N ASN A 282 -12.97 23.64 -0.77
CA ASN A 282 -12.54 22.30 -1.16
C ASN A 282 -12.42 21.34 0.04
N GLU A 283 -12.18 20.05 -0.23
CA GLU A 283 -12.05 19.04 0.82
C GLU A 283 -10.82 19.24 1.71
N LEU A 284 -9.76 19.92 1.25
CA LEU A 284 -8.62 20.28 2.10
C LEU A 284 -9.03 21.31 3.16
N ASP A 285 -9.81 22.33 2.78
CA ASP A 285 -10.39 23.28 3.73
C ASP A 285 -11.25 22.57 4.80
N TRP A 286 -11.95 21.50 4.41
CA TRP A 286 -12.75 20.71 5.34
C TRP A 286 -11.87 20.08 6.40
N ILE A 287 -10.73 19.52 6.02
CA ILE A 287 -9.77 18.95 6.97
C ILE A 287 -9.26 20.04 7.91
N MET A 288 -8.80 21.16 7.36
CA MET A 288 -8.20 22.25 8.13
C MET A 288 -9.18 22.85 9.16
N LYS A 289 -10.47 22.92 8.84
CA LYS A 289 -11.51 23.45 9.76
C LYS A 289 -12.07 22.42 10.75
N SER A 290 -11.78 21.13 10.61
CA SER A 290 -12.48 20.06 11.35
C SER A 290 -11.64 19.35 12.41
N SER A 291 -10.40 19.78 12.65
CA SER A 291 -9.58 19.29 13.78
C SER A 291 -8.57 20.32 14.27
N ARG A 292 -7.91 20.00 15.39
CA ARG A 292 -6.79 20.81 15.94
C ARG A 292 -5.45 20.39 15.38
N HIS A 293 -5.30 19.10 15.14
CA HIS A 293 -4.09 18.53 14.55
C HIS A 293 -4.41 17.87 13.22
N GLN A 294 -3.63 18.18 12.19
CA GLN A 294 -3.73 17.58 10.86
C GLN A 294 -2.39 16.93 10.49
N ILE A 295 -2.46 15.69 10.03
CA ILE A 295 -1.33 14.94 9.47
C ILE A 295 -1.69 14.59 8.02
N LEU A 296 -1.09 15.27 7.05
CA LEU A 296 -1.42 15.14 5.62
C LEU A 296 -0.33 14.35 4.89
N PHE A 297 -0.67 13.17 4.36
CA PHE A 297 0.23 12.40 3.50
C PHE A 297 0.03 12.83 2.04
N TYR A 298 1.04 13.47 1.47
CA TYR A 298 0.95 14.16 0.19
C TYR A 298 1.95 13.62 -0.84
N ASP A 299 1.53 13.67 -2.10
CA ASP A 299 2.36 13.33 -3.27
C ASP A 299 1.86 14.15 -4.46
N GLU A 300 2.58 15.21 -4.80
CA GLU A 300 2.21 16.15 -5.86
C GLU A 300 2.08 15.47 -7.23
N ASN A 301 2.86 14.41 -7.48
CA ASN A 301 2.96 13.77 -8.80
C ASN A 301 1.84 12.73 -9.03
N GLN A 302 1.00 12.47 -8.01
CA GLN A 302 -0.11 11.52 -8.10
C GLN A 302 -1.49 12.19 -8.25
N SER A 303 -1.52 13.50 -8.48
CA SER A 303 -2.75 14.18 -8.94
C SER A 303 -3.06 13.77 -10.38
N VAL A 304 -4.18 13.08 -10.58
CA VAL A 304 -4.57 12.45 -11.85
C VAL A 304 -5.99 12.79 -12.26
N ARG A 305 -6.68 13.70 -11.55
CA ARG A 305 -8.02 14.15 -11.91
C ARG A 305 -8.16 15.67 -11.78
N PRO A 306 -8.94 16.31 -12.67
CA PRO A 306 -9.31 17.72 -12.48
C PRO A 306 -10.07 17.98 -11.18
N SER A 307 -10.73 16.96 -10.62
CA SER A 307 -11.43 17.07 -9.34
C SER A 307 -10.50 17.12 -8.14
N ASP A 308 -9.24 16.74 -8.28
CA ASP A 308 -8.27 16.75 -7.19
C ASP A 308 -7.96 18.21 -6.79
N VAL A 309 -7.63 18.44 -5.51
CA VAL A 309 -7.17 19.74 -5.01
C VAL A 309 -5.88 20.12 -5.74
N ILE A 310 -5.76 21.40 -6.09
CA ILE A 310 -4.62 21.91 -6.85
C ILE A 310 -3.38 22.07 -5.98
N VAL A 311 -2.21 22.05 -6.61
CA VAL A 311 -0.93 22.13 -5.90
C VAL A 311 -0.78 23.44 -5.13
N GLU A 312 -1.36 24.53 -5.64
CA GLU A 312 -1.30 25.86 -5.02
C GLU A 312 -1.98 25.90 -3.65
N ASP A 313 -3.03 25.12 -3.44
CA ASP A 313 -3.69 25.04 -2.13
C ASP A 313 -2.79 24.32 -1.12
N PHE A 314 -2.06 23.29 -1.56
CA PHE A 314 -1.05 22.65 -0.71
C PHE A 314 0.14 23.56 -0.41
N TYR A 315 0.55 24.44 -1.33
CA TYR A 315 1.60 25.42 -1.05
C TYR A 315 1.21 26.37 0.08
N LYS A 316 -0.03 26.86 0.11
CA LYS A 316 -0.55 27.68 1.22
C LYS A 316 -0.51 26.94 2.55
N VAL A 317 -0.86 25.65 2.57
CA VAL A 317 -0.80 24.84 3.79
C VAL A 317 0.65 24.57 4.21
N LYS A 318 1.57 24.34 3.25
CA LYS A 318 3.00 24.14 3.51
C LYS A 318 3.64 25.35 4.21
N GLU A 319 3.18 26.57 3.94
CA GLU A 319 3.67 27.78 4.63
C GLU A 319 3.37 27.78 6.14
N LEU A 320 2.32 27.07 6.56
CA LEU A 320 1.88 26.98 7.97
C LEU A 320 2.27 25.65 8.63
N ALA A 321 2.73 24.67 7.86
CA ALA A 321 2.96 23.31 8.30
C ALA A 321 4.42 23.01 8.58
N THR A 322 4.67 22.01 9.44
CA THR A 322 5.96 21.32 9.46
C THR A 322 5.95 20.26 8.37
N VAL A 323 6.90 20.35 7.41
CA VAL A 323 7.01 19.42 6.28
C VAL A 323 8.09 18.39 6.56
N TYR A 324 7.74 17.12 6.41
CA TYR A 324 8.61 15.96 6.50
C TYR A 324 8.68 15.27 5.13
N THR A 325 9.82 14.68 4.80
CA THR A 325 10.02 13.93 3.55
C THR A 325 10.35 12.48 3.86
N LEU A 326 9.61 11.55 3.26
CA LEU A 326 9.93 10.13 3.24
C LEU A 326 10.83 9.82 2.05
N GLU A 327 12.04 9.36 2.33
CA GLU A 327 13.07 9.08 1.32
C GLU A 327 13.12 7.58 0.99
N SER A 328 12.80 6.72 1.94
CA SER A 328 12.87 5.27 1.78
C SER A 328 11.77 4.75 0.87
N GLN A 329 12.14 4.10 -0.25
CA GLN A 329 11.21 3.42 -1.16
C GLN A 329 11.16 1.92 -0.82
N HIS A 330 9.95 1.39 -0.58
CA HIS A 330 9.73 0.00 -0.15
C HIS A 330 8.95 -0.88 -1.12
N ARG A 331 8.27 -0.29 -2.12
CA ARG A 331 7.37 -1.01 -3.03
C ARG A 331 8.11 -1.64 -4.21
N VAL A 332 8.96 -0.88 -4.88
CA VAL A 332 9.58 -1.29 -6.14
C VAL A 332 10.90 -1.97 -5.79
N ALA A 333 11.13 -3.21 -6.24
CA ALA A 333 12.36 -3.94 -5.92
C ALA A 333 13.63 -3.22 -6.43
N ALA A 334 13.50 -2.48 -7.54
CA ALA A 334 14.54 -1.59 -8.06
C ALA A 334 14.74 -0.27 -7.28
N GLY A 335 13.94 -0.03 -6.25
CA GLY A 335 14.02 1.13 -5.37
C GLY A 335 13.72 2.48 -6.02
N ILE A 336 14.14 3.55 -5.36
CA ILE A 336 13.85 4.93 -5.75
C ILE A 336 14.49 5.32 -7.10
N ASN A 337 15.60 4.68 -7.46
CA ASN A 337 16.31 4.95 -8.71
C ASN A 337 15.43 4.63 -9.92
N TYR A 338 14.64 3.55 -9.88
CA TYR A 338 13.69 3.23 -10.94
C TYR A 338 12.53 4.23 -11.02
N VAL A 339 12.00 4.66 -9.86
CA VAL A 339 10.94 5.67 -9.81
C VAL A 339 11.42 6.98 -10.46
N ASN A 340 12.63 7.42 -10.11
CA ASN A 340 13.25 8.59 -10.72
C ASN A 340 13.56 8.39 -12.20
N TYR A 341 13.98 7.19 -12.60
CA TYR A 341 14.22 6.83 -14.00
C TYR A 341 12.96 7.00 -14.86
N ILE A 342 11.84 6.43 -14.43
CA ILE A 342 10.54 6.60 -15.08
C ILE A 342 10.13 8.07 -15.14
N LYS A 343 10.24 8.80 -14.02
CA LYS A 343 9.90 10.23 -13.98
C LYS A 343 10.71 10.99 -15.02
N ASN A 344 12.03 10.78 -15.05
CA ASN A 344 12.95 11.45 -15.97
C ASN A 344 12.66 11.13 -17.44
N ILE A 345 12.26 9.90 -17.78
CA ILE A 345 11.84 9.54 -19.15
C ILE A 345 10.62 10.37 -19.52
N PHE A 346 9.57 10.33 -18.71
CA PHE A 346 8.34 11.05 -19.02
C PHE A 346 8.46 12.58 -18.93
N THR A 347 9.59 13.12 -18.47
CA THR A 347 9.92 14.55 -18.44
C THR A 347 11.09 14.96 -19.33
N ASN A 348 11.57 14.10 -20.25
CA ASN A 348 12.70 14.39 -21.15
C ASN A 348 14.04 14.72 -20.44
N MET A 349 14.23 14.21 -19.22
CA MET A 349 15.46 14.42 -18.43
C MET A 349 16.36 13.18 -18.37
N GLN A 350 15.91 12.04 -18.92
CA GLN A 350 16.67 10.80 -18.82
C GLN A 350 17.73 10.67 -19.92
N ASN A 351 18.89 10.17 -19.52
CA ASN A 351 19.99 9.84 -20.42
C ASN A 351 20.22 8.32 -20.44
N GLY A 352 20.02 7.71 -21.61
CA GLY A 352 20.34 6.32 -21.88
C GLY A 352 19.61 5.27 -21.04
N ILE A 353 19.93 4.02 -21.33
CA ILE A 353 19.41 2.86 -20.62
C ILE A 353 20.03 2.73 -19.23
N VAL A 354 19.21 2.37 -18.24
CA VAL A 354 19.64 1.98 -16.90
C VAL A 354 19.06 0.61 -16.59
N HIS A 355 19.92 -0.32 -16.18
CA HIS A 355 19.50 -1.65 -15.75
C HIS A 355 19.34 -1.70 -14.24
N PHE A 356 18.33 -2.44 -13.78
CA PHE A 356 18.02 -2.61 -12.38
C PHE A 356 18.11 -4.10 -12.01
N ASP A 357 18.92 -4.41 -11.01
CA ASP A 357 19.03 -5.79 -10.51
C ASP A 357 17.70 -6.23 -9.89
N ASN A 358 17.32 -7.48 -10.14
CA ASN A 358 16.11 -8.10 -9.59
C ASN A 358 14.79 -7.38 -9.94
N TYR A 359 14.75 -6.62 -11.05
CA TYR A 359 13.54 -5.99 -11.53
C TYR A 359 13.44 -6.04 -13.06
N ASP A 360 12.44 -6.74 -13.57
CA ASP A 360 12.24 -6.86 -15.01
C ASP A 360 11.66 -5.54 -15.55
N SER A 361 12.26 -4.94 -16.59
CA SER A 361 11.73 -3.73 -17.24
C SER A 361 12.05 -3.74 -18.73
N LEU A 362 11.11 -4.21 -19.56
CA LEU A 362 11.33 -4.46 -20.99
C LEU A 362 10.16 -3.91 -21.83
N ILE A 363 10.45 -3.56 -23.07
CA ILE A 363 9.44 -3.38 -24.12
C ILE A 363 9.16 -4.76 -24.74
N ILE A 364 7.90 -5.10 -24.92
CA ILE A 364 7.44 -6.30 -25.59
C ILE A 364 6.72 -5.90 -26.86
N ASP A 365 7.18 -6.42 -27.99
CA ASP A 365 6.67 -6.01 -29.31
C ASP A 365 5.39 -6.71 -29.73
N ASP A 366 5.11 -7.89 -29.17
CA ASP A 366 3.93 -8.69 -29.45
C ASP A 366 2.98 -8.71 -28.23
N PHE A 367 1.77 -8.18 -28.41
CA PHE A 367 0.82 -8.07 -27.31
C PHE A 367 0.37 -9.44 -26.78
N SER A 368 0.24 -10.44 -27.65
CA SER A 368 -0.17 -11.79 -27.25
C SER A 368 0.87 -12.43 -26.32
N TYR A 369 2.16 -12.20 -26.59
CA TYR A 369 3.26 -12.65 -25.75
C TYR A 369 3.34 -11.87 -24.44
N LEU A 370 3.04 -10.56 -24.43
CA LEU A 370 2.91 -9.80 -23.18
C LEU A 370 1.83 -10.38 -22.27
N VAL A 371 0.65 -10.70 -22.82
CA VAL A 371 -0.45 -11.31 -22.07
C VAL A 371 -0.06 -12.69 -21.52
N GLU A 372 0.58 -13.52 -22.34
CA GLU A 372 1.10 -14.82 -21.90
C GLU A 372 2.11 -14.68 -20.75
N LEU A 373 3.06 -13.75 -20.88
CA LEU A 373 4.08 -13.49 -19.88
C LEU A 373 3.47 -13.08 -18.54
N ILE A 374 2.50 -12.16 -18.56
CA ILE A 374 1.78 -11.74 -17.35
C ILE A 374 0.99 -12.88 -16.72
N ASN A 375 0.32 -13.72 -17.52
CA ASN A 375 -0.40 -14.89 -17.01
C ASN A 375 0.55 -15.91 -16.35
N ASN A 376 1.75 -16.09 -16.89
CA ASN A 376 2.76 -16.96 -16.29
C ASN A 376 3.30 -16.38 -14.97
N LYS A 377 3.59 -15.07 -14.93
CA LYS A 377 3.97 -14.38 -13.69
C LYS A 377 2.86 -14.45 -12.63
N ASP A 378 1.58 -14.35 -13.01
CA ASP A 378 0.48 -14.46 -12.07
C ASP A 378 0.39 -15.86 -11.43
N LYS A 379 0.65 -16.92 -12.20
CA LYS A 379 0.69 -18.29 -11.65
C LYS A 379 1.83 -18.47 -10.63
N GLU A 380 2.95 -17.77 -10.82
CA GLU A 380 4.13 -17.87 -9.96
C GLU A 380 3.98 -17.06 -8.67
N VAL A 381 3.51 -15.81 -8.77
CA VAL A 381 3.56 -14.84 -7.67
C VAL A 381 2.23 -14.17 -7.37
N GLY A 382 1.19 -14.39 -8.17
CA GLY A 382 -0.10 -13.71 -8.07
C GLY A 382 -0.01 -12.21 -8.36
N LEU A 383 -1.16 -11.53 -8.35
CA LEU A 383 -1.30 -10.08 -8.55
C LEU A 383 -0.52 -9.52 -9.76
N SER A 384 -0.46 -10.27 -10.85
CA SER A 384 0.16 -9.82 -12.10
C SER A 384 -0.93 -9.49 -13.13
N ARG A 385 -0.98 -8.24 -13.62
CA ARG A 385 -2.13 -7.76 -14.41
C ARG A 385 -1.71 -6.92 -15.60
N VAL A 386 -2.56 -6.92 -16.63
CA VAL A 386 -2.47 -5.98 -17.76
C VAL A 386 -3.26 -4.72 -17.41
N VAL A 387 -2.66 -3.56 -17.64
CA VAL A 387 -3.24 -2.25 -17.28
C VAL A 387 -2.97 -1.23 -18.38
N SER A 388 -3.76 -0.16 -18.42
CA SER A 388 -3.55 0.93 -19.38
C SER A 388 -4.11 2.26 -18.88
N GLY A 389 -3.63 3.36 -19.48
CA GLY A 389 -4.28 4.67 -19.42
C GLY A 389 -5.63 4.66 -20.16
N TYR A 390 -6.38 5.75 -20.17
CA TYR A 390 -7.70 5.79 -20.81
C TYR A 390 -7.63 5.95 -22.34
N SER A 391 -6.81 5.14 -23.01
CA SER A 391 -6.57 5.28 -24.45
C SER A 391 -7.55 4.52 -25.35
N PHE A 392 -8.52 3.80 -24.78
CA PHE A 392 -9.46 2.98 -25.55
C PHE A 392 -10.91 3.28 -25.15
N GLU A 393 -11.80 3.27 -26.13
CA GLU A 393 -13.24 3.45 -25.89
C GLU A 393 -13.79 2.27 -25.07
N TRP A 394 -14.67 2.57 -24.11
CA TRP A 394 -15.26 1.56 -23.24
C TRP A 394 -16.65 1.13 -23.72
N VAL A 395 -16.69 0.44 -24.85
CA VAL A 395 -17.90 -0.07 -25.50
C VAL A 395 -18.58 -1.19 -24.69
N SER A 396 -17.78 -2.04 -24.01
CA SER A 396 -18.25 -3.16 -23.19
C SER A 396 -19.01 -2.74 -21.93
N LYS A 397 -18.97 -1.45 -21.60
CA LYS A 397 -19.75 -0.87 -20.51
C LYS A 397 -21.24 -0.93 -20.78
N ARG A 398 -21.64 -0.81 -22.05
CA ARG A 398 -23.04 -0.87 -22.49
C ARG A 398 -23.42 -2.26 -23.00
N ASP A 399 -22.51 -2.92 -23.70
CA ASP A 399 -22.73 -4.27 -24.25
C ASP A 399 -21.58 -5.22 -23.90
N LYS A 400 -21.85 -6.13 -22.96
CA LYS A 400 -20.86 -7.08 -22.45
C LYS A 400 -20.37 -8.11 -23.47
N SER A 401 -20.94 -8.17 -24.67
CA SER A 401 -20.46 -9.03 -25.75
C SER A 401 -19.31 -8.41 -26.56
N LEU A 402 -19.09 -7.10 -26.43
CA LEU A 402 -18.06 -6.38 -27.18
C LEU A 402 -16.72 -6.38 -26.44
N SER A 403 -15.64 -6.26 -27.20
CA SER A 403 -14.28 -6.05 -26.68
C SER A 403 -13.90 -4.59 -26.81
N ASP A 404 -13.18 -4.07 -25.82
CA ASP A 404 -12.76 -2.67 -25.76
C ASP A 404 -11.38 -2.45 -26.40
N ILE A 405 -10.50 -3.45 -26.27
CA ILE A 405 -9.10 -3.37 -26.67
C ILE A 405 -8.82 -4.57 -27.58
N THR A 406 -8.44 -4.30 -28.82
CA THR A 406 -8.00 -5.33 -29.77
C THR A 406 -6.61 -4.98 -30.30
N LEU A 407 -5.62 -5.79 -29.92
CA LEU A 407 -4.21 -5.62 -30.26
C LEU A 407 -3.64 -7.00 -30.63
N ASP A 408 -2.93 -7.10 -31.75
CA ASP A 408 -2.29 -8.33 -32.25
C ASP A 408 -3.19 -9.58 -32.22
N GLY A 409 -4.47 -9.41 -32.58
CA GLY A 409 -5.47 -10.49 -32.61
C GLY A 409 -6.04 -10.91 -31.24
N ILE A 410 -5.53 -10.35 -30.14
CA ILE A 410 -6.10 -10.52 -28.80
C ILE A 410 -7.13 -9.44 -28.54
N SER A 411 -8.30 -9.83 -28.05
CA SER A 411 -9.39 -8.92 -27.71
C SER A 411 -9.73 -9.03 -26.22
N MET A 412 -9.72 -7.91 -25.52
CA MET A 412 -9.95 -7.83 -24.06
C MET A 412 -10.99 -6.76 -23.73
N GLN A 413 -11.60 -6.89 -22.56
CA GLN A 413 -12.48 -5.87 -21.98
C GLN A 413 -11.74 -5.06 -20.93
N TRP A 414 -12.16 -3.81 -20.74
CA TRP A 414 -11.86 -3.06 -19.53
C TRP A 414 -12.42 -3.74 -18.29
N ASN A 415 -11.80 -3.46 -17.15
CA ASN A 415 -12.20 -3.97 -15.84
C ASN A 415 -13.72 -3.94 -15.57
N THR A 416 -14.34 -5.07 -15.29
CA THR A 416 -15.81 -5.13 -15.12
C THR A 416 -16.29 -4.60 -13.77
N THR A 417 -15.42 -4.59 -12.76
CA THR A 417 -15.72 -4.03 -11.43
C THR A 417 -14.92 -2.75 -11.18
N ALA A 418 -15.53 -1.81 -10.46
CA ALA A 418 -14.91 -0.53 -10.08
C ALA A 418 -14.10 -0.62 -8.77
N SER A 419 -14.28 -1.69 -8.00
CA SER A 419 -13.66 -1.90 -6.69
C SER A 419 -13.12 -3.31 -6.59
N ASN A 420 -11.92 -3.46 -6.03
CA ASN A 420 -11.27 -4.75 -5.84
C ASN A 420 -11.14 -5.59 -7.12
N TRP A 421 -11.00 -4.92 -8.28
CA TRP A 421 -10.87 -5.56 -9.59
C TRP A 421 -9.64 -6.48 -9.64
N VAL A 422 -8.53 -6.06 -9.06
CA VAL A 422 -7.26 -6.81 -9.07
C VAL A 422 -7.44 -8.24 -8.53
N ASN A 423 -8.32 -8.42 -7.54
CA ASN A 423 -8.64 -9.70 -6.91
C ASN A 423 -9.87 -10.41 -7.50
N SER A 424 -10.47 -9.86 -8.58
CA SER A 424 -11.63 -10.45 -9.22
C SER A 424 -11.25 -11.66 -10.09
N LYS A 425 -12.19 -12.59 -10.28
CA LYS A 425 -11.95 -13.83 -11.03
C LYS A 425 -11.54 -13.60 -12.48
N ASN A 426 -12.06 -12.56 -13.10
CA ASN A 426 -11.84 -12.25 -14.52
C ASN A 426 -10.69 -11.25 -14.74
N ALA A 427 -9.97 -10.85 -13.68
CA ALA A 427 -8.97 -9.79 -13.77
C ALA A 427 -7.82 -10.08 -14.73
N LEU A 428 -7.52 -11.35 -15.00
CA LEU A 428 -6.50 -11.76 -15.98
C LEU A 428 -6.98 -11.67 -17.43
N GLU A 429 -8.29 -11.71 -17.65
CA GLU A 429 -8.93 -11.63 -18.96
C GLU A 429 -9.31 -10.18 -19.32
N GLU A 430 -9.10 -9.25 -18.39
CA GLU A 430 -9.47 -7.85 -18.47
C GLU A 430 -8.24 -6.94 -18.39
N VAL A 431 -8.40 -5.71 -18.85
CA VAL A 431 -7.40 -4.64 -18.68
C VAL A 431 -7.85 -3.68 -17.58
N GLY A 432 -6.96 -3.43 -16.62
CA GLY A 432 -7.23 -2.51 -15.52
C GLY A 432 -6.98 -1.06 -15.91
N CYS A 433 -7.94 -0.18 -15.65
CA CYS A 433 -7.71 1.26 -15.73
C CYS A 433 -6.96 1.78 -14.49
N ILE A 434 -6.35 2.96 -14.60
CA ILE A 434 -5.66 3.64 -13.49
C ILE A 434 -6.53 3.73 -12.22
N HIS A 435 -7.84 3.95 -12.34
CA HIS A 435 -8.71 4.11 -11.18
C HIS A 435 -8.97 2.83 -10.37
N THR A 436 -8.86 1.66 -11.00
CA THR A 436 -9.05 0.38 -10.31
C THR A 436 -7.76 -0.23 -9.81
N VAL A 437 -6.63 0.19 -10.37
CA VAL A 437 -5.29 -0.21 -9.93
C VAL A 437 -4.75 0.76 -8.88
N GLN A 438 -5.29 1.98 -8.79
CA GLN A 438 -4.90 2.96 -7.78
C GLN A 438 -5.15 2.44 -6.36
N GLY A 439 -4.08 2.42 -5.58
CA GLY A 439 -4.06 1.86 -4.23
C GLY A 439 -3.70 0.38 -4.16
N TYR A 440 -3.54 -0.33 -5.28
CA TYR A 440 -3.05 -1.71 -5.28
C TYR A 440 -1.58 -1.77 -5.70
N ASP A 441 -0.83 -2.60 -4.99
CA ASP A 441 0.52 -3.03 -5.39
C ASP A 441 0.39 -4.33 -6.20
N LEU A 442 0.93 -4.32 -7.42
CA LEU A 442 0.95 -5.46 -8.34
C LEU A 442 2.35 -6.07 -8.37
N ASN A 443 2.47 -7.39 -8.46
CA ASN A 443 3.78 -8.04 -8.54
C ASN A 443 4.42 -7.79 -9.91
N TYR A 444 3.67 -8.02 -10.98
CA TYR A 444 4.06 -7.69 -12.35
C TYR A 444 2.98 -6.90 -13.07
N ILE A 445 3.39 -6.00 -13.95
CA ILE A 445 2.48 -5.19 -14.76
C ILE A 445 2.80 -5.38 -16.24
N GLY A 446 1.76 -5.64 -17.04
CA GLY A 446 1.79 -5.43 -18.48
C GLY A 446 1.16 -4.08 -18.77
N LEU A 447 1.96 -3.05 -19.06
CA LEU A 447 1.46 -1.70 -19.28
C LEU A 447 1.32 -1.42 -20.78
N ILE A 448 0.08 -1.16 -21.20
CA ILE A 448 -0.22 -0.66 -22.54
C ILE A 448 -0.11 0.87 -22.51
N ILE A 449 0.90 1.42 -23.19
CA ILE A 449 0.96 2.83 -23.55
C ILE A 449 0.16 3.00 -24.85
N GLY A 450 -0.98 3.66 -24.72
CA GLY A 450 -1.94 3.82 -25.79
C GLY A 450 -1.59 4.93 -26.78
N LYS A 451 -2.56 5.28 -27.61
CA LYS A 451 -2.47 6.31 -28.65
C LYS A 451 -2.73 7.73 -28.14
N ASP A 452 -3.11 7.88 -26.88
CA ASP A 452 -3.37 9.17 -26.22
C ASP A 452 -2.10 10.01 -25.97
N ILE A 453 -0.91 9.40 -26.06
CA ILE A 453 0.39 10.08 -25.96
C ILE A 453 1.34 9.62 -27.07
N ASP A 454 2.11 10.56 -27.62
CA ASP A 454 3.19 10.27 -28.56
C ASP A 454 4.41 11.19 -28.34
N TYR A 455 5.51 10.95 -29.05
CA TYR A 455 6.71 11.78 -29.00
C TYR A 455 7.00 12.44 -30.35
N ASP A 456 7.12 13.77 -30.34
CA ASP A 456 7.56 14.54 -31.50
C ASP A 456 9.08 14.72 -31.45
N PHE A 457 9.80 14.06 -32.37
CA PHE A 457 11.26 14.14 -32.47
C PHE A 457 11.77 15.46 -33.07
N GLU A 458 10.95 16.19 -33.82
CA GLU A 458 11.32 17.50 -34.37
C GLU A 458 11.23 18.57 -33.29
N LEU A 459 10.11 18.60 -32.57
CA LEU A 459 9.86 19.54 -31.47
C LEU A 459 10.49 19.10 -30.14
N LYS A 460 10.98 17.85 -30.06
CA LYS A 460 11.59 17.22 -28.86
C LYS A 460 10.69 17.30 -27.63
N LYS A 461 9.40 17.03 -27.82
CA LYS A 461 8.40 17.08 -26.75
C LYS A 461 7.38 15.96 -26.91
N PHE A 462 6.75 15.61 -25.79
CA PHE A 462 5.55 14.78 -25.83
C PHE A 462 4.38 15.58 -26.42
N ILE A 463 3.53 14.89 -27.16
CA ILE A 463 2.28 15.38 -27.69
C ILE A 463 1.14 14.46 -27.24
N VAL A 464 -0.07 14.99 -27.18
CA VAL A 464 -1.27 14.23 -26.81
C VAL A 464 -2.28 14.24 -27.91
N ASP A 465 -2.98 13.12 -28.08
CA ASP A 465 -4.17 13.05 -28.92
C ASP A 465 -5.40 13.01 -28.01
N ARG A 466 -6.10 14.15 -27.97
CA ARG A 466 -7.29 14.34 -27.15
C ARG A 466 -8.45 13.43 -27.55
N ASP A 467 -8.52 13.03 -28.81
CA ASP A 467 -9.58 12.16 -29.32
C ASP A 467 -9.31 10.69 -28.95
N GLN A 468 -8.04 10.35 -28.71
CA GLN A 468 -7.65 9.03 -28.20
C GLN A 468 -7.70 8.92 -26.67
N TYR A 469 -7.99 10.00 -25.93
CA TYR A 469 -8.17 9.96 -24.47
C TYR A 469 -9.65 9.89 -24.07
N PHE A 470 -10.11 8.76 -23.54
CA PHE A 470 -11.53 8.44 -23.32
C PHE A 470 -12.04 8.66 -21.88
N ASP A 471 -11.23 9.22 -20.96
CA ASP A 471 -11.76 9.65 -19.66
C ASP A 471 -12.52 10.97 -19.80
N ILE A 472 -13.84 10.85 -20.01
CA ILE A 472 -14.75 11.99 -20.16
C ILE A 472 -14.64 12.96 -18.98
N LYS A 473 -14.57 12.47 -17.74
CA LYS A 473 -14.49 13.34 -16.56
C LYS A 473 -13.08 13.88 -16.34
N GLY A 474 -12.09 13.09 -16.73
CA GLY A 474 -10.68 13.46 -16.75
C GLY A 474 -10.39 14.62 -17.69
N LYS A 475 -11.12 14.78 -18.82
CA LYS A 475 -10.89 15.85 -19.80
C LYS A 475 -11.96 16.93 -19.92
N ALA A 476 -13.11 16.80 -19.24
CA ALA A 476 -14.28 17.67 -19.46
C ALA A 476 -14.04 19.17 -19.24
N THR A 477 -13.11 19.53 -18.35
CA THR A 477 -12.82 20.93 -17.97
C THR A 477 -11.39 21.33 -18.25
N ILE A 478 -10.69 20.57 -19.10
CA ILE A 478 -9.31 20.85 -19.47
C ILE A 478 -9.31 21.57 -20.79
N ASP A 479 -8.90 22.84 -20.81
CA ASP A 479 -8.96 23.63 -22.04
C ASP A 479 -7.62 23.63 -22.81
N SER A 480 -6.50 23.30 -22.15
CA SER A 480 -5.17 23.26 -22.78
C SER A 480 -4.63 21.86 -22.99
N GLU A 481 -3.88 21.66 -24.08
CA GLU A 481 -3.18 20.40 -24.37
C GLU A 481 -2.06 20.15 -23.37
N GLU A 482 -1.40 21.21 -22.87
CA GLU A 482 -0.34 21.09 -21.87
C GLU A 482 -0.86 20.49 -20.56
N GLN A 483 -2.04 20.93 -20.10
CA GLN A 483 -2.66 20.41 -18.90
C GLN A 483 -3.12 18.95 -19.12
N LEU A 484 -3.66 18.63 -20.29
CA LEU A 484 -4.03 17.25 -20.63
C LEU A 484 -2.80 16.33 -20.65
N LEU A 485 -1.70 16.79 -21.24
CA LEU A 485 -0.42 16.09 -21.27
C LEU A 485 0.12 15.82 -19.88
N GLU A 486 0.06 16.79 -18.97
CA GLU A 486 0.50 16.58 -17.59
C GLU A 486 -0.31 15.48 -16.89
N TYR A 487 -1.64 15.45 -17.06
CA TYR A 487 -2.46 14.37 -16.48
C TYR A 487 -2.16 13.00 -17.09
N ILE A 488 -2.08 12.91 -18.43
CA ILE A 488 -1.77 11.63 -19.11
C ILE A 488 -0.38 11.13 -18.70
N ARG A 489 0.60 12.04 -18.60
CA ARG A 489 1.94 11.75 -18.10
C ARG A 489 1.89 11.20 -16.67
N ASN A 490 1.19 11.87 -15.76
CA ASN A 490 1.05 11.42 -14.37
C ASN A 490 0.37 10.05 -14.28
N ILE A 491 -0.60 9.75 -15.16
CA ILE A 491 -1.22 8.42 -15.26
C ILE A 491 -0.16 7.37 -15.61
N TYR A 492 0.63 7.57 -16.67
CA TYR A 492 1.63 6.59 -17.10
C TYR A 492 2.79 6.44 -16.11
N ILE A 493 3.27 7.53 -15.50
CA ILE A 493 4.26 7.46 -14.40
C ILE A 493 3.68 6.66 -13.23
N THR A 494 2.44 6.94 -12.84
CA THR A 494 1.77 6.25 -11.73
C THR A 494 1.61 4.77 -12.03
N LEU A 495 1.21 4.38 -13.25
CA LEU A 495 1.09 2.97 -13.63
C LEU A 495 2.46 2.27 -13.68
N SER A 496 3.47 2.95 -14.20
CA SER A 496 4.83 2.41 -14.35
C SER A 496 5.52 2.12 -13.02
N THR A 497 5.13 2.84 -11.95
CA THR A 497 5.74 2.76 -10.62
C THR A 497 4.93 1.90 -9.63
N ARG A 498 3.97 1.11 -10.12
CA ARG A 498 3.12 0.22 -9.31
C ARG A 498 3.58 -1.22 -9.22
N ALA A 499 4.46 -1.67 -10.11
CA ALA A 499 4.94 -3.04 -10.09
C ALA A 499 6.03 -3.22 -9.03
N ILE A 500 5.95 -4.32 -8.28
CA ILE A 500 6.92 -4.66 -7.23
C ILE A 500 8.15 -5.34 -7.86
N LYS A 501 7.93 -6.32 -8.75
CA LYS A 501 8.97 -7.21 -9.27
C LYS A 501 9.34 -6.93 -10.73
N GLY A 502 8.45 -6.32 -11.50
CA GLY A 502 8.78 -5.92 -12.87
C GLY A 502 7.60 -5.45 -13.69
N ILE A 503 7.92 -4.76 -14.78
CA ILE A 503 6.96 -4.23 -15.74
C ILE A 503 7.37 -4.59 -17.17
N TYR A 504 6.37 -4.82 -18.01
CA TYR A 504 6.53 -5.02 -19.44
C TYR A 504 5.68 -3.98 -20.17
N PHE A 505 6.29 -3.22 -21.08
CA PHE A 505 5.61 -2.17 -21.84
C PHE A 505 5.20 -2.69 -23.22
N TYR A 506 3.95 -2.44 -23.60
CA TYR A 506 3.50 -2.52 -24.99
C TYR A 506 3.10 -1.12 -25.45
N ILE A 507 3.63 -0.68 -26.58
CA ILE A 507 3.52 0.73 -27.00
C ILE A 507 2.84 0.80 -28.36
N CYS A 508 1.71 1.49 -28.43
CA CYS A 508 0.84 1.51 -29.61
C CYS A 508 1.34 2.46 -30.72
N ASN A 509 2.05 3.53 -30.36
CA ASN A 509 2.54 4.54 -31.30
C ASN A 509 4.02 4.30 -31.65
N ASP A 510 4.36 4.36 -32.93
CA ASP A 510 5.72 4.07 -33.43
C ASP A 510 6.76 5.08 -32.91
N ASN A 511 6.43 6.37 -32.87
CA ASN A 511 7.36 7.39 -32.38
C ASN A 511 7.58 7.26 -30.87
N MET A 512 6.51 7.05 -30.09
CA MET A 512 6.60 6.76 -28.66
C MET A 512 7.42 5.50 -28.40
N LYS A 513 7.24 4.44 -29.21
CA LYS A 513 8.02 3.21 -29.12
C LYS A 513 9.50 3.49 -29.36
N LYS A 514 9.82 4.16 -30.46
CA LYS A 514 11.19 4.58 -30.79
C LYS A 514 11.80 5.45 -29.69
N TYR A 515 11.01 6.32 -29.07
CA TYR A 515 11.44 7.14 -27.96
C TYR A 515 11.83 6.27 -26.75
N MET A 516 10.91 5.39 -26.32
CA MET A 516 11.10 4.50 -25.17
C MET A 516 12.23 3.49 -25.37
N GLN A 517 12.51 3.05 -26.61
CA GLN A 517 13.63 2.17 -26.96
C GLN A 517 15.02 2.77 -26.68
N GLN A 518 15.13 4.08 -26.46
CA GLN A 518 16.38 4.69 -25.98
C GLN A 518 16.66 4.38 -24.50
N TYR A 519 15.68 3.84 -23.79
CA TYR A 519 15.66 3.69 -22.34
C TYR A 519 15.32 2.27 -21.87
N PHE A 520 14.82 1.39 -22.75
CA PHE A 520 14.49 0.01 -22.39
C PHE A 520 14.92 -0.96 -23.49
N ASP A 521 15.35 -2.15 -23.07
CA ASP A 521 15.55 -3.27 -23.97
C ASP A 521 14.21 -3.73 -24.55
N THR A 522 14.23 -4.20 -25.81
CA THR A 522 13.06 -4.72 -26.51
C THR A 522 13.18 -6.22 -26.70
N LYS A 523 12.08 -6.94 -26.53
CA LYS A 523 12.00 -8.39 -26.73
C LYS A 523 10.84 -8.78 -27.64
#